data_AF-A0A933IY29-F1
#
_entry.id   AF-A0A933IY29-F1
#
_cell.length_a   1.000
_cell.length_b   1.000
_cell.length_c   1.000
_cell.angle_alpha   90.00
_cell.angle_beta   90.00
_cell.angle_gamma   90.00
#
_symmetry.space_group_name_H-M   'P 1'
#
loop_
_entity.id
_entity.type
_entity.pdbx_description
1 polymer ?
#
loop_
_entity_poly.entity_id
_entity_poly.type
_entity_poly.pdbx_seq_one_letter_code
_entity_poly.pdbx_strand_id
1 'polypeptide(L)'
;MPCSRTLSSSRTIAPDFSSEIDIELLAFIERYATNLARWDVLLFFGRHPRMRDNASGIAKQIGRRPQSLAKELADLAYLGILHVHENGKGMVYQLARVPATRRAVIRLAQHFDRPRAANN
;
A
#
# COMPACT_ATOMS: atom_id res chain seq x y z
N MET A 1 61.48 13.35 -0.21
CA MET A 1 60.43 13.45 -1.25
C MET A 1 59.75 12.09 -1.40
N PRO A 2 58.42 11.98 -1.28
CA PRO A 2 57.68 10.71 -1.40
C PRO A 2 56.86 10.62 -2.70
N CYS A 3 56.92 9.48 -3.38
CA CYS A 3 55.94 8.96 -4.36
C CYS A 3 56.37 7.50 -4.60
N SER A 4 55.52 6.48 -4.48
CA SER A 4 54.37 6.28 -5.38
C SER A 4 53.32 5.37 -4.76
N ARG A 5 52.06 5.72 -5.02
CA ARG A 5 50.87 4.88 -4.91
C ARG A 5 50.89 3.82 -6.00
N THR A 6 50.28 2.66 -5.72
CA THR A 6 49.31 2.04 -6.63
C THR A 6 48.51 0.97 -5.88
N LEU A 7 47.31 1.35 -5.44
CA LEU A 7 46.22 0.42 -5.17
C LEU A 7 45.49 0.25 -6.51
N SER A 8 45.52 -0.94 -7.10
CA SER A 8 44.56 -1.34 -8.13
C SER A 8 43.80 -2.53 -7.59
N SER A 9 42.83 -2.26 -6.72
CA SER A 9 41.84 -3.24 -6.29
C SER A 9 40.74 -3.24 -7.34
N SER A 10 40.82 -4.21 -8.26
CA SER A 10 39.78 -4.51 -9.24
C SER A 10 38.45 -4.72 -8.53
N ARG A 11 37.52 -3.78 -8.71
CA ARG A 11 36.16 -3.87 -8.17
C ARG A 11 35.33 -4.69 -9.14
N THR A 12 35.18 -5.98 -8.86
CA THR A 12 34.13 -6.81 -9.47
C THR A 12 32.78 -6.21 -9.09
N ILE A 13 32.07 -5.62 -10.05
CA ILE A 13 30.68 -5.24 -9.88
C ILE A 13 29.89 -6.55 -10.03
N ALA A 14 29.65 -7.23 -8.90
CA ALA A 14 28.61 -8.24 -8.86
C ALA A 14 27.26 -7.52 -9.06
N PRO A 15 26.33 -8.05 -9.88
CA PRO A 15 24.99 -7.51 -9.95
C PRO A 15 24.35 -7.56 -8.57
N ASP A 16 23.92 -6.40 -8.09
CA ASP A 16 23.21 -6.26 -6.84
C ASP A 16 21.78 -6.80 -7.01
N PHE A 17 21.55 -8.04 -6.58
CA PHE A 17 20.20 -8.63 -6.55
C PHE A 17 19.32 -8.06 -5.42
N SER A 18 19.71 -6.93 -4.80
CA SER A 18 18.90 -6.19 -3.81
C SER A 18 17.58 -5.62 -4.35
N SER A 19 17.22 -5.85 -5.62
CA SER A 19 15.81 -5.82 -6.02
C SER A 19 15.14 -7.14 -5.62
N GLU A 20 15.15 -7.47 -4.33
CA GLU A 20 14.38 -8.58 -3.80
C GLU A 20 12.90 -8.25 -4.03
N ILE A 21 12.32 -8.86 -5.07
CA ILE A 21 10.90 -8.74 -5.35
C ILE A 21 10.19 -9.23 -4.08
N ASP A 22 9.45 -8.33 -3.42
CA ASP A 22 8.65 -8.68 -2.25
C ASP A 22 7.47 -9.55 -2.72
N ILE A 23 7.71 -10.86 -2.80
CA ILE A 23 6.76 -11.86 -3.29
C ILE A 23 5.47 -11.84 -2.47
N GLU A 24 5.57 -11.58 -1.16
CA GLU A 24 4.40 -11.47 -0.28
C GLU A 24 3.55 -10.24 -0.64
N LEU A 25 4.19 -9.09 -0.89
CA LEU A 25 3.50 -7.89 -1.32
C LEU A 25 2.88 -8.07 -2.72
N LEU A 26 3.60 -8.73 -3.64
CA LEU A 26 3.08 -9.01 -4.98
C LEU A 26 1.84 -9.92 -4.91
N ALA A 27 1.91 -11.03 -4.16
CA ALA A 27 0.76 -11.92 -3.97
C ALA A 27 -0.42 -11.21 -3.29
N PHE A 28 -0.14 -10.29 -2.36
CA PHE A 28 -1.17 -9.44 -1.75
C PHE A 28 -1.86 -8.53 -2.79
N ILE A 29 -1.06 -7.87 -3.64
CA ILE A 29 -1.56 -7.00 -4.72
C ILE A 29 -2.42 -7.80 -5.69
N GLU A 30 -1.92 -8.93 -6.20
CA GLU A 30 -2.64 -9.76 -7.17
C GLU A 30 -3.97 -10.26 -6.62
N ARG A 31 -4.02 -10.57 -5.32
CA ARG A 31 -5.22 -11.08 -4.67
C ARG A 31 -6.26 -10.01 -4.36
N TYR A 32 -5.84 -8.83 -3.91
CA TYR A 32 -6.75 -7.84 -3.32
C TYR A 32 -6.88 -6.55 -4.12
N ALA A 33 -5.87 -6.17 -4.90
CA ALA A 33 -5.86 -4.93 -5.68
C ALA A 33 -6.25 -5.19 -7.16
N THR A 34 -7.37 -5.88 -7.38
CA THR A 34 -7.79 -6.37 -8.71
C THR A 34 -8.38 -5.30 -9.62
N ASN A 35 -8.72 -4.13 -9.08
CA ASN A 35 -9.23 -2.99 -9.85
C ASN A 35 -8.79 -1.66 -9.21
N LEU A 36 -8.87 -0.57 -9.97
CA LEU A 36 -8.39 0.75 -9.53
C LEU A 36 -9.09 1.26 -8.26
N ALA A 37 -10.36 0.93 -8.06
CA ALA A 37 -11.08 1.35 -6.85
C ALA A 37 -10.54 0.62 -5.60
N ARG A 38 -10.24 -0.68 -5.69
CA ARG A 38 -9.57 -1.41 -4.61
C ARG A 38 -8.17 -0.90 -4.35
N TRP A 39 -7.40 -0.60 -5.41
CA TRP A 39 -6.09 0.05 -5.27
C TRP A 39 -6.18 1.30 -4.43
N ASP A 40 -7.11 2.20 -4.77
CA ASP A 40 -7.24 3.45 -4.05
C ASP A 40 -7.67 3.25 -2.59
N VAL A 41 -8.59 2.33 -2.32
CA VAL A 41 -8.99 1.98 -0.95
C VAL A 41 -7.81 1.42 -0.15
N LEU A 42 -7.03 0.51 -0.71
CA LEU A 42 -5.88 -0.10 -0.04
C LEU A 42 -4.80 0.95 0.23
N LEU A 43 -4.45 1.79 -0.75
CA LEU A 43 -3.49 2.88 -0.57
C LEU A 43 -3.97 3.88 0.48
N PHE A 44 -5.25 4.24 0.47
CA PHE A 44 -5.86 5.13 1.43
C PHE A 44 -5.76 4.61 2.88
N PHE A 45 -6.15 3.36 3.13
CA PHE A 45 -6.02 2.78 4.47
C PHE A 45 -4.56 2.49 4.85
N GLY A 46 -3.67 2.27 3.88
CA GLY A 46 -2.23 2.16 4.11
C GLY A 46 -1.61 3.48 4.57
N ARG A 47 -2.04 4.61 3.98
CA ARG A 47 -1.66 5.97 4.38
C ARG A 47 -2.28 6.38 5.71
N HIS A 48 -3.49 5.90 6.00
CA HIS A 48 -4.22 6.24 7.21
C HIS A 48 -4.70 4.99 8.00
N PRO A 49 -3.78 4.20 8.62
CA PRO A 49 -4.12 2.90 9.22
C PRO A 49 -5.04 2.96 10.44
N ARG A 50 -5.29 4.15 10.99
CA ARG A 50 -6.18 4.37 12.14
C ARG A 50 -7.52 4.95 11.72
N MET A 51 -7.71 5.22 10.44
CA MET A 51 -8.92 5.85 9.95
C MET A 51 -10.14 4.94 10.11
N ARG A 52 -11.26 5.59 10.42
CA ARG A 52 -12.59 4.99 10.53
C ARG A 52 -13.56 5.97 9.91
N ASP A 53 -14.22 5.57 8.83
CA ASP A 53 -15.19 6.43 8.17
C ASP A 53 -16.20 5.59 7.37
N ASN A 54 -17.30 6.21 6.96
CA ASN A 54 -18.29 5.58 6.08
C ASN A 54 -17.84 5.65 4.61
N ALA A 55 -18.56 4.93 3.74
CA ALA A 55 -18.23 4.88 2.32
C ALA A 55 -18.24 6.25 1.62
N SER A 56 -19.09 7.18 2.07
CA SER A 56 -19.17 8.53 1.49
C SER A 56 -17.96 9.39 1.84
N GLY A 57 -17.54 9.37 3.11
CA GLY A 57 -16.35 10.09 3.58
C GLY A 57 -15.08 9.57 2.93
N ILE A 58 -14.91 8.25 2.86
CA ILE A 58 -13.77 7.61 2.19
C ILE A 58 -13.73 7.99 0.70
N ALA A 59 -14.86 7.87 0.01
CA ALA A 59 -14.94 8.20 -1.42
C ALA A 59 -14.60 9.68 -1.68
N LYS A 60 -15.03 10.59 -0.80
CA LYS A 60 -14.69 12.01 -0.88
C LYS A 60 -13.18 12.24 -0.74
N GLN A 61 -12.52 11.56 0.19
CA GLN A 61 -11.07 11.71 0.40
C GLN A 61 -10.25 11.09 -0.75
N ILE A 62 -10.73 10.00 -1.34
CA ILE A 62 -10.10 9.35 -2.50
C ILE A 62 -10.38 10.12 -3.81
N GLY A 63 -11.44 10.92 -3.87
CA GLY A 63 -11.87 11.61 -5.10
C GLY A 63 -12.71 10.72 -6.02
N ARG A 64 -13.42 9.72 -5.49
CA ARG A 64 -14.32 8.81 -6.22
C ARG A 64 -15.79 9.03 -5.85
N ARG A 65 -16.69 8.49 -6.67
CA ARG A 65 -18.13 8.48 -6.36
C ARG A 65 -18.44 7.42 -5.29
N PRO A 66 -19.24 7.72 -4.25
CA PRO A 66 -19.55 6.76 -3.18
C PRO A 66 -20.11 5.43 -3.69
N GLN A 67 -20.98 5.46 -4.71
CA GLN A 67 -21.59 4.27 -5.30
C GLN A 67 -20.55 3.36 -5.95
N SER A 68 -19.49 3.93 -6.54
CA SER A 68 -18.41 3.15 -7.16
C SER A 68 -17.49 2.49 -6.15
N LEU A 69 -17.49 2.96 -4.90
CA LEU A 69 -16.62 2.47 -3.83
C LEU A 69 -17.34 1.53 -2.86
N ALA A 70 -18.65 1.68 -2.71
CA ALA A 70 -19.44 0.95 -1.71
C ALA A 70 -19.31 -0.57 -1.86
N LYS A 71 -19.39 -1.09 -3.09
CA LYS A 71 -19.20 -2.52 -3.36
C LYS A 71 -17.79 -2.97 -2.98
N GLU A 72 -16.76 -2.23 -3.39
CA GLU A 72 -15.37 -2.60 -3.13
C GLU A 72 -15.02 -2.56 -1.64
N LEU A 73 -15.57 -1.62 -0.89
CA LEU A 73 -15.42 -1.56 0.57
C LEU A 73 -16.09 -2.75 1.25
N ALA A 74 -17.30 -3.12 0.82
CA ALA A 74 -18.01 -4.29 1.33
C ALA A 74 -17.25 -5.59 1.00
N ASP A 75 -16.77 -5.74 -0.23
CA ASP A 75 -15.98 -6.89 -0.66
C ASP A 75 -14.67 -7.01 0.14
N LEU A 76 -13.93 -5.91 0.32
CA LEU A 76 -12.69 -5.91 1.10
C LEU A 76 -12.95 -6.17 2.59
N ALA A 77 -14.12 -5.79 3.12
CA ALA A 77 -14.54 -6.17 4.45
C ALA A 77 -14.86 -7.67 4.55
N TYR A 78 -15.57 -8.22 3.57
CA TYR A 78 -15.86 -9.65 3.47
C TYR A 78 -14.57 -10.49 3.37
N LEU A 79 -13.57 -9.99 2.63
CA LEU A 79 -12.25 -10.62 2.50
C LEU A 79 -11.35 -10.46 3.74
N GLY A 80 -11.83 -9.78 4.80
CA GLY A 80 -11.09 -9.59 6.05
C GLY A 80 -9.96 -8.56 5.97
N ILE A 81 -9.90 -7.77 4.89
CA ILE A 81 -8.96 -6.66 4.76
C ILE A 81 -9.42 -5.47 5.58
N LEU A 82 -10.72 -5.19 5.52
CA LEU A 82 -11.39 -4.17 6.32
C LEU A 82 -12.25 -4.84 7.39
N HIS A 83 -12.52 -4.10 8.45
CA HIS A 83 -13.54 -4.41 9.42
C HIS A 83 -14.68 -3.41 9.22
N VAL A 84 -15.90 -3.93 9.07
CA VAL A 84 -17.11 -3.12 9.00
C VAL A 84 -17.88 -3.23 10.31
N HIS A 85 -18.44 -2.11 10.77
CA HIS A 85 -19.41 -2.11 11.87
C HIS A 85 -20.46 -1.05 11.60
N GLU A 86 -21.67 -1.32 12.03
CA GLU A 86 -22.75 -0.35 11.96
C GLU A 86 -22.60 0.66 13.10
N ASN A 87 -22.73 1.94 12.77
CA ASN A 87 -23.09 2.97 13.73
C ASN A 87 -24.51 3.45 13.39
N GLY A 88 -25.19 4.15 14.29
CA GLY A 88 -26.56 4.64 14.04
C GLY A 88 -26.73 5.59 12.83
N LYS A 89 -25.67 5.82 12.04
CA LYS A 89 -25.66 6.61 10.79
C LYS A 89 -25.24 5.77 9.57
N GLY A 90 -25.05 4.47 9.72
CA GLY A 90 -24.69 3.53 8.65
C GLY A 90 -23.39 2.76 8.91
N MET A 91 -22.84 2.18 7.84
CA MET A 91 -21.66 1.33 7.91
C MET A 91 -20.36 2.14 7.97
N VAL A 92 -19.51 1.82 8.95
CA VAL A 92 -18.18 2.38 9.13
C VAL A 92 -17.12 1.33 8.85
N TYR A 93 -16.17 1.69 8.01
CA TYR A 93 -15.05 0.87 7.59
C TYR A 93 -13.76 1.31 8.27
N GLN A 94 -12.95 0.34 8.66
CA GLN A 94 -11.62 0.54 9.22
C GLN A 94 -10.69 -0.60 8.79
N LEU A 95 -9.39 -0.37 8.81
CA LEU A 95 -8.43 -1.44 8.53
C LEU A 95 -8.54 -2.57 9.57
N ALA A 96 -8.51 -3.82 9.11
CA ALA A 96 -8.58 -4.98 9.99
C ALA A 96 -7.41 -5.01 11.01
N ARG A 97 -7.67 -5.59 12.19
CA ARG A 97 -6.67 -5.70 13.26
C ARG A 97 -5.66 -6.83 13.06
N VAL A 98 -5.87 -7.68 12.05
CA VAL A 98 -4.96 -8.80 11.71
C VAL A 98 -3.58 -8.23 11.37
N PRO A 99 -2.51 -8.57 12.13
CA PRO A 99 -1.21 -7.94 11.97
C PRO A 99 -0.60 -8.10 10.57
N ALA A 100 -0.76 -9.28 9.95
CA ALA A 100 -0.24 -9.56 8.62
C ALA A 100 -0.89 -8.66 7.56
N THR A 101 -2.23 -8.62 7.52
CA THR A 101 -3.01 -7.73 6.64
C THR A 101 -2.62 -6.28 6.82
N ARG A 102 -2.55 -5.82 8.07
CA ARG A 102 -2.23 -4.44 8.38
C ARG A 102 -0.83 -4.06 7.89
N ARG A 103 0.17 -4.93 8.10
CA ARG A 103 1.53 -4.72 7.60
C ARG A 103 1.56 -4.70 6.08
N ALA A 104 0.86 -5.62 5.40
CA ALA A 104 0.83 -5.66 3.93
C ALA A 104 0.24 -4.37 3.33
N VAL A 105 -0.89 -3.89 3.86
CA VAL A 105 -1.54 -2.65 3.40
C VAL A 105 -0.67 -1.41 3.66
N ILE A 106 0.01 -1.35 4.81
CA ILE A 106 0.95 -0.25 5.12
C ILE A 106 2.17 -0.31 4.18
N ARG A 107 2.74 -1.50 3.99
CA ARG A 107 3.91 -1.71 3.12
C ARG A 107 3.58 -1.33 1.67
N LEU A 108 2.38 -1.68 1.21
CA LEU A 108 1.86 -1.25 -0.08
C LEU A 108 1.91 0.26 -0.23
N ALA A 109 1.27 1.01 0.68
CA ALA A 109 1.29 2.47 0.61
C ALA A 109 2.73 3.04 0.62
N GLN A 110 3.60 2.54 1.49
CA GLN A 110 5.01 2.98 1.55
C GLN A 110 5.77 2.76 0.24
N HIS A 111 5.49 1.67 -0.48
CA HIS A 111 6.14 1.37 -1.76
C HIS A 111 5.71 2.35 -2.85
N PHE A 112 4.42 2.71 -2.88
CA PHE A 112 3.82 3.57 -3.91
C PHE A 112 3.79 5.07 -3.54
N ASP A 113 4.09 5.42 -2.29
CA ASP A 113 4.23 6.81 -1.82
C ASP A 113 5.65 7.37 -2.06
N ARG A 114 6.60 6.55 -2.56
CA ARG A 114 7.91 7.09 -2.96
C ARG A 114 7.68 8.19 -4.00
N PRO A 115 8.12 9.44 -3.73
CA PRO A 115 7.99 10.50 -4.71
C PRO A 115 8.70 10.01 -5.97
N ARG A 116 7.96 10.01 -7.09
CA ARG A 116 8.56 9.87 -8.41
C ARG A 116 9.58 11.00 -8.47
N ALA A 117 10.85 10.67 -8.24
CA ALA A 117 11.91 11.67 -8.22
C ALA A 117 11.74 12.48 -9.50
N ALA A 118 11.48 13.77 -9.33
CA ALA A 118 11.36 14.70 -10.43
C ALA A 118 12.72 14.73 -11.12
N ASN A 119 12.87 13.91 -12.16
CA ASN A 119 13.91 14.11 -13.16
C ASN A 119 13.49 15.34 -13.96
N ASN A 120 14.10 16.46 -13.61
CA ASN A 120 14.13 17.68 -14.39
C ASN A 120 15.49 17.77 -15.10
#